data_AF-A0A3D5SLI5-F1
#
_entry.id   AF-A0A3D5SLI5-F1
#
_cell.length_a   1.000
_cell.length_b   1.000
_cell.length_c   1.000
_cell.angle_alpha   90.00
_cell.angle_beta   90.00
_cell.angle_gamma   90.00
#
_symmetry.space_group_name_H-M   'P 1'
#
loop_
_entity.id
_entity.type
_entity.pdbx_description
1 polymer ?
#
loop_
_entity_poly.entity_id
_entity_poly.type
_entity_poly.pdbx_seq_one_letter_code
_entity_poly.pdbx_strand_id
1 'polypeptide(L)'
;LGSVRGLGESGLIEMHYVSGLQKVEVGDYILTTGQDGIYPPGLSVGEVVQVKHGTATQPHQILIKPGAKLDQLEEVAVLLYHPPQRPAPEQTLPNVDKTRK
;
A
#
# COMPACT_ATOMS: atom_id res chain seq x y z
N LEU A 1 -5.22 2.26 -1.39
CA LEU A 1 -4.03 2.19 -0.50
C LEU A 1 -4.22 1.04 0.47
N GLY A 2 -3.15 0.38 0.88
CA GLY A 2 -3.20 -0.75 1.80
C GLY A 2 -1.81 -1.06 2.35
N SER A 3 -1.73 -2.11 3.19
CA SER A 3 -0.46 -2.65 3.69
C SER A 3 -0.25 -4.05 3.15
N VAL A 4 1.00 -4.43 2.88
CA VAL A 4 1.37 -5.74 2.34
C VAL A 4 2.12 -6.56 3.37
N ARG A 5 1.89 -7.87 3.39
CA ARG A 5 2.55 -8.84 4.28
C ARG A 5 2.88 -10.11 3.52
N GLY A 6 4.10 -10.62 3.67
CA GLY A 6 4.48 -11.91 3.10
C GLY A 6 3.79 -13.08 3.79
N LEU A 7 3.25 -14.00 3.01
CA LEU A 7 2.72 -15.30 3.44
C LEU A 7 3.83 -16.34 3.24
N GLY A 8 4.68 -16.50 4.25
CA GLY A 8 5.94 -17.27 4.17
C GLY A 8 5.86 -18.57 3.34
N GLU A 9 4.98 -19.50 3.74
CA GLU A 9 4.88 -20.84 3.12
C GLU A 9 4.33 -20.83 1.68
N SER A 10 3.50 -19.86 1.29
CA SER A 10 2.92 -19.83 -0.06
C SER A 10 3.77 -19.05 -1.05
N GLY A 11 4.76 -18.28 -0.59
CA GLY A 11 5.53 -17.34 -1.41
C GLY A 11 4.68 -16.20 -1.98
N LEU A 12 3.44 -16.04 -1.51
CA LEU A 12 2.54 -14.96 -1.93
C LEU A 12 2.62 -13.80 -0.94
N ILE A 13 2.13 -12.64 -1.38
CA ILE A 13 1.96 -11.46 -0.57
C ILE A 13 0.46 -11.24 -0.35
N GLU A 14 0.06 -11.02 0.89
CA GLU A 14 -1.31 -10.61 1.23
C GLU A 14 -1.35 -9.09 1.39
N MET A 15 -2.33 -8.46 0.75
CA MET A 15 -2.61 -7.02 0.90
C MET A 15 -3.89 -6.80 1.69
N HIS A 16 -3.78 -5.97 2.72
CA HIS A 16 -4.84 -5.63 3.67
C HIS A 16 -5.21 -4.15 3.62
N TYR A 17 -6.35 -3.83 4.25
CA TYR A 17 -6.85 -2.47 4.46
C TYR A 17 -7.23 -1.73 3.17
N VAL A 18 -7.43 -2.47 2.08
CA VAL A 18 -8.00 -1.90 0.85
C VAL A 18 -9.52 -1.88 1.00
N SER A 19 -10.10 -0.69 0.87
CA SER A 19 -11.56 -0.49 0.92
C SER A 19 -12.29 -1.42 -0.04
N GLY A 20 -13.39 -2.03 0.41
CA GLY A 20 -14.25 -2.87 -0.43
C GLY A 20 -14.97 -2.11 -1.56
N LEU A 21 -14.93 -0.78 -1.53
CA LEU A 21 -15.45 0.10 -2.57
C LEU A 21 -14.42 0.41 -3.67
N GLN A 22 -13.15 0.07 -3.44
CA GLN A 22 -12.07 0.31 -4.39
C GLN A 22 -12.17 -0.72 -5.53
N LYS A 23 -11.97 -0.30 -6.78
CA LYS A 23 -11.82 -1.24 -7.89
C LYS A 23 -10.42 -1.84 -7.85
N VAL A 24 -10.35 -3.18 -7.81
CA VAL A 24 -9.11 -3.97 -7.90
C VAL A 24 -9.44 -5.22 -8.71
N GLU A 25 -8.62 -5.52 -9.70
CA GLU A 25 -8.80 -6.65 -10.61
C GLU A 25 -7.56 -7.55 -10.60
N VAL A 26 -7.76 -8.80 -10.99
CA VAL A 26 -6.64 -9.74 -11.21
C VAL A 26 -5.84 -9.25 -12.41
N GLY A 27 -4.51 -9.23 -12.28
CA GLY A 27 -3.59 -8.64 -13.26
C GLY A 27 -3.16 -7.21 -12.94
N ASP A 28 -3.74 -6.57 -11.92
CA ASP A 28 -3.30 -5.25 -11.49
C ASP A 28 -1.89 -5.29 -10.89
N TYR A 29 -1.08 -4.29 -11.23
CA TYR A 29 0.25 -4.10 -10.65
C TYR A 29 0.19 -3.27 -9.38
N ILE A 30 0.92 -3.72 -8.35
CA ILE A 30 1.00 -3.06 -7.05
C ILE A 30 2.35 -2.37 -6.91
N LEU A 31 2.30 -1.08 -6.54
CA LEU A 31 3.47 -0.23 -6.36
C LEU A 31 3.54 0.31 -4.92
N THR A 32 4.76 0.57 -4.43
CA THR A 32 4.96 1.30 -3.17
C THR A 32 4.46 2.73 -3.30
N THR A 33 3.91 3.27 -2.21
CA THR A 33 3.38 4.64 -2.16
C THR A 33 4.33 5.59 -1.44
N GLY A 34 5.31 5.06 -0.72
CA GLY A 34 6.25 5.80 0.13
C GLY A 34 5.64 6.44 1.38
N GLN A 35 4.43 6.00 1.78
CA GLN A 35 3.72 6.55 2.94
C GLN A 35 4.47 6.35 4.26
N ASP A 36 5.26 5.28 4.39
CA ASP A 36 6.06 4.98 5.58
C ASP A 36 7.35 5.82 5.66
N GLY A 37 7.76 6.47 4.56
CA GLY A 37 9.03 7.18 4.46
C GLY A 37 10.26 6.26 4.44
N ILE A 38 10.06 4.94 4.36
CA ILE A 38 11.14 3.95 4.30
C ILE A 38 11.43 3.60 2.86
N TYR A 39 10.39 3.32 2.07
CA TYR A 39 10.52 3.01 0.65
C TYR A 39 10.15 4.22 -0.20
N PRO A 40 10.85 4.50 -1.31
CA PRO A 40 10.38 5.49 -2.28
C PRO A 40 9.07 5.02 -2.93
N PRO A 41 8.22 5.94 -3.41
CA PRO A 41 7.06 5.58 -4.22
C PRO A 41 7.48 4.99 -5.57
N GLY A 42 6.66 4.09 -6.11
CA GLY A 42 6.81 3.56 -7.47
C GLY A 42 7.64 2.28 -7.61
N LEU A 43 8.07 1.65 -6.51
CA LEU A 43 8.73 0.34 -6.57
C LEU A 43 7.69 -0.76 -6.78
N SER A 44 7.96 -1.66 -7.72
CA SER A 44 7.08 -2.80 -8.01
C SER A 44 7.10 -3.82 -6.88
N VAL A 45 5.91 -4.11 -6.34
CA VAL A 45 5.71 -5.17 -5.34
C VAL A 45 5.35 -6.48 -6.05
N GLY A 46 4.47 -6.42 -7.05
CA GLY A 46 4.00 -7.61 -7.76
C GLY A 46 2.67 -7.41 -8.47
N GLU A 47 2.06 -8.53 -8.86
CA GLU A 47 0.82 -8.59 -9.63
C GLU A 47 -0.28 -9.27 -8.80
N VAL A 48 -1.49 -8.71 -8.84
CA VAL A 48 -2.66 -9.29 -8.16
C VAL A 48 -3.05 -10.59 -8.85
N VAL A 49 -3.04 -11.69 -8.08
CA VAL A 49 -3.43 -13.03 -8.57
C VAL A 49 -4.80 -13.47 -8.06
N GLN A 50 -5.27 -12.90 -6.96
CA GLN A 50 -6.59 -13.21 -6.41
C GLN A 50 -7.15 -12.01 -5.67
N VAL A 51 -8.42 -11.70 -5.91
CA VAL A 51 -9.18 -10.71 -5.14
C VAL A 51 -10.39 -11.39 -4.55
N LYS A 52 -10.46 -11.44 -3.21
CA LYS A 52 -11.71 -11.71 -2.52
C LYS A 52 -12.38 -10.36 -2.25
N HIS A 53 -13.41 -10.07 -3.03
CA HIS A 53 -14.13 -8.81 -2.89
C HIS A 53 -14.76 -8.69 -1.50
N GLY A 54 -14.61 -7.51 -0.93
CA GLY A 54 -15.19 -7.12 0.34
C GLY A 54 -16.53 -6.44 0.08
N THR A 55 -17.03 -5.76 1.08
CA THR A 55 -18.29 -5.02 1.02
C THR A 55 -18.05 -3.56 1.43
N ALA A 56 -19.10 -2.75 1.50
CA ALA A 56 -18.98 -1.38 2.00
C ALA A 56 -18.38 -1.31 3.43
N THR A 57 -18.52 -2.37 4.22
CA THR A 57 -18.04 -2.45 5.61
C THR A 57 -16.86 -3.41 5.81
N GLN A 58 -16.44 -4.13 4.78
CA GLN A 58 -15.38 -5.13 4.86
C GLN A 58 -14.30 -4.86 3.80
N PRO A 59 -13.01 -4.84 4.18
CA PRO A 59 -11.94 -4.65 3.21
C PRO A 59 -11.80 -5.84 2.26
N HIS A 60 -11.17 -5.61 1.12
CA HIS A 60 -10.71 -6.68 0.24
C HIS A 60 -9.64 -7.54 0.93
N GLN A 61 -9.63 -8.83 0.64
CA GLN A 61 -8.47 -9.70 0.85
C GLN A 61 -7.85 -9.98 -0.51
N ILE A 62 -6.62 -9.52 -0.71
CA ILE A 62 -5.96 -9.55 -2.02
C ILE A 62 -4.68 -10.37 -1.88
N LEU A 63 -4.49 -11.32 -2.79
CA LEU A 63 -3.24 -12.06 -2.93
C LEU A 63 -2.48 -11.55 -4.14
N ILE A 64 -1.18 -11.35 -3.94
CA ILE A 64 -0.25 -10.79 -4.90
C ILE A 64 0.88 -11.79 -5.10
N LYS A 65 1.22 -12.05 -6.35
CA LYS A 65 2.45 -12.76 -6.70
C LYS A 65 3.60 -11.75 -6.70
N PRO A 66 4.68 -11.98 -5.93
CA PRO A 66 5.84 -11.10 -5.96
C PRO A 66 6.38 -10.91 -7.38
N GLY A 67 6.72 -9.68 -7.74
CA GLY A 67 7.35 -9.40 -9.04
C GLY A 67 8.79 -9.91 -9.12
N ALA A 68 9.46 -10.02 -7.98
CA ALA A 68 10.81 -10.59 -7.87
C ALA A 68 10.75 -12.11 -7.65
N LYS A 69 11.66 -12.84 -8.31
CA LYS A 69 11.88 -14.27 -8.06
C LYS A 69 12.76 -14.46 -6.83
N LEU A 70 12.13 -14.38 -5.65
CA LEU A 70 12.81 -14.40 -4.35
C LEU A 70 13.51 -15.74 -4.04
N ASP A 71 13.15 -16.80 -4.76
CA ASP A 71 13.74 -18.14 -4.69
C ASP A 71 15.06 -18.27 -5.46
N GLN A 72 15.38 -17.32 -6.35
CA GLN A 72 16.51 -17.38 -7.28
C GLN A 72 17.20 -16.01 -7.36
N LEU A 73 17.67 -15.51 -6.21
CA LEU A 73 18.41 -14.24 -6.12
C LEU A 73 19.90 -14.48 -6.31
N GLU A 74 20.47 -13.94 -7.39
CA GLU A 74 21.92 -13.91 -7.62
C GLU A 74 22.51 -12.56 -7.21
N GLU A 75 21.88 -11.48 -7.64
CA GLU A 75 22.32 -10.10 -7.38
C GLU A 75 21.19 -9.32 -6.70
N VAL A 76 21.57 -8.45 -5.75
CA VAL A 76 20.64 -7.57 -5.03
C VAL A 76 21.17 -6.15 -5.00
N ALA A 77 20.25 -5.18 -5.06
CA ALA A 77 20.58 -3.77 -4.93
C ALA A 77 20.03 -3.21 -3.60
N VAL A 78 20.86 -2.44 -2.90
CA VAL A 78 20.43 -1.69 -1.71
C VAL A 78 20.16 -0.25 -2.12
N LEU A 79 18.92 0.17 -1.97
CA LEU A 79 18.50 1.54 -2.26
C LEU A 79 18.50 2.37 -0.97
N LEU A 80 19.44 3.30 -0.87
CA LEU A 80 19.46 4.30 0.21
C LEU A 80 18.53 5.45 -0.17
N TYR A 81 17.40 5.56 0.54
CA TYR A 81 16.39 6.58 0.27
C TYR A 81 16.28 7.57 1.44
N HIS A 82 16.27 8.85 1.12
CA HIS A 82 15.99 9.93 2.05
C HIS A 82 14.65 10.55 1.65
N PRO A 83 13.56 10.32 2.40
CA PRO A 83 12.27 10.88 2.06
C PRO A 83 12.30 12.41 2.15
N PRO A 84 11.56 13.11 1.26
CA PRO A 84 11.42 14.55 1.37
C PRO A 84 10.76 14.90 2.71
N GLN A 85 11.11 16.07 3.26
CA GLN A 85 10.47 16.61 4.46
C GLN A 85 8.97 16.73 4.19
N ARG A 86 8.15 16.06 4.99
CA ARG A 86 6.69 16.24 4.90
C ARG A 86 6.40 17.69 5.31
N PRO A 87 5.68 18.47 4.48
CA PRO A 87 5.23 19.79 4.91
C PRO A 87 4.42 19.63 6.20
N ALA A 88 4.59 20.56 7.14
CA ALA A 88 3.77 20.60 8.34
C ALA A 88 2.30 20.60 7.92
N PRO A 89 1.41 19.89 8.64
CA PRO A 89 -0.01 19.97 8.36
C PRO A 89 -0.42 21.44 8.35
N GLU A 90 -1.03 21.88 7.25
CA GLU A 90 -1.58 23.23 7.15
C GLU A 90 -2.61 23.36 8.27
N GLN A 91 -2.34 24.21 9.25
CA GLN A 91 -3.26 24.43 10.37
C GLN A 91 -4.58 24.95 9.78
N THR A 92 -5.60 24.10 9.79
CA THR A 92 -6.96 24.51 9.43
C THR A 92 -7.34 25.70 10.29
N LEU A 93 -7.77 26.78 9.62
CA LEU A 93 -8.21 28.06 10.19
C LEU A 93 -9.01 27.88 11.49
N PRO A 94 -8.81 28.75 12.51
CA PRO A 94 -9.52 28.64 13.78
C PRO A 94 -11.03 28.66 13.52
N ASN A 95 -11.72 27.64 14.02
CA ASN A 95 -13.18 27.57 13.99
C ASN A 95 -13.77 28.87 14.54
N VAL A 96 -14.46 29.64 13.68
CA VAL A 96 -15.15 30.88 14.07
C VAL A 96 -16.20 30.56 15.13
N ASP A 97 -16.14 31.33 16.21
CA ASP A 97 -16.87 31.20 17.46
C ASP A 97 -18.38 30.93 17.31
N LYS A 98 -18.88 30.06 18.20
CA LYS A 98 -20.30 30.00 18.55
C LYS A 98 -20.71 31.34 19.16
N THR A 99 -21.23 32.25 18.36
CA THR A 99 -22.00 33.39 18.89
C THR A 99 -23.37 32.87 19.33
N ARG A 100 -23.46 32.48 20.61
CA ARG A 100 -24.73 32.48 21.36
C ARG A 100 -25.25 33.92 21.35
N LYS A 101 -26.42 34.15 20.76
CA LYS A 101 -27.32 35.24 21.12
C LYS A 101 -28.72 34.66 21.32
#